data_AF-A0A379TDK9-F1
#
_entry.id   AF-A0A379TDK9-F1
#
_cell.length_a   1.000
_cell.length_b   1.000
_cell.length_c   1.000
_cell.angle_alpha   90.00
_cell.angle_beta   90.00
_cell.angle_gamma   90.00
#
_symmetry.space_group_name_H-M   'P 1'
#
loop_
_entity.id
_entity.type
_entity.pdbx_description
1 polymer ?
#
loop_
_entity_poly.entity_id
_entity_poly.type
_entity_poly.pdbx_seq_one_letter_code
_entity_poly.pdbx_strand_id
1 'polypeptide(L)'
;MLQLFFFAANIYGWYAWSRQTNDNEAELKIRWLPLPKAITWLAICVIAIGLMTRYIDPVFAVLTRVAVGIMQMLGLQVTMPVLQPDAFPFWDACMMVLSIAAMILMTRKYVENWLLWVIINVISVVIFALQGVYAMSLEYLILTFIAVNGSRMWVNSARERGSRALSH
;
A
#
# COMPACT_ATOMS: atom_id res chain seq x y z
N MET A 1 5.47 14.40 -2.28
CA MET A 1 4.16 13.91 -2.78
C MET A 1 3.49 12.94 -1.82
N LEU A 2 4.22 12.02 -1.19
CA LEU A 2 3.65 11.04 -0.25
C LEU A 2 3.12 11.64 1.07
N GLN A 3 3.74 12.71 1.58
CA GLN A 3 3.31 13.38 2.82
C GLN A 3 1.95 14.08 2.71
N LEU A 4 1.57 14.56 1.52
CA LEU A 4 0.22 15.12 1.29
C LEU A 4 -0.87 14.05 1.39
N PHE A 5 -0.55 12.82 0.96
CA PHE A 5 -1.44 11.67 1.11
C PHE A 5 -1.62 11.30 2.59
N PHE A 6 -0.54 11.25 3.37
CA PHE A 6 -0.61 10.97 4.81
C PHE A 6 -1.35 12.06 5.59
N PHE A 7 -1.21 13.32 5.20
CA PHE A 7 -1.96 14.43 5.81
C PHE A 7 -3.47 14.29 5.55
N ALA A 8 -3.88 14.01 4.30
CA ALA A 8 -5.27 13.76 3.96
C ALA A 8 -5.82 12.50 4.65
N ALA A 9 -5.02 11.43 4.74
CA ALA A 9 -5.38 10.19 5.40
C ALA A 9 -5.56 10.37 6.92
N ASN A 10 -4.75 11.21 7.59
CA ASN A 10 -4.92 11.51 9.01
C ASN A 10 -6.21 12.28 9.29
N ILE A 11 -6.55 13.26 8.45
CA ILE A 11 -7.82 14.00 8.56
C ILE A 11 -9.02 13.06 8.34
N TYR A 12 -8.96 12.22 7.31
CA TYR A 12 -10.02 11.25 7.04
C TYR A 12 -10.13 10.19 8.15
N GLY A 13 -9.00 9.70 8.66
CA GLY A 13 -8.94 8.75 9.76
C GLY A 13 -9.54 9.30 11.04
N TRP A 14 -9.21 10.54 11.41
CA TRP A 14 -9.79 11.22 12.57
C TRP A 14 -11.31 11.40 12.43
N TYR A 15 -11.76 11.81 11.24
CA TYR A 15 -13.19 11.98 10.97
C TYR A 15 -13.97 10.67 11.00
N ALA A 16 -13.41 9.60 10.41
CA ALA A 16 -14.03 8.28 10.40
C ALA A 16 -14.08 7.65 11.79
N TRP A 17 -13.01 7.79 12.58
CA TRP A 17 -12.91 7.19 13.91
C TRP A 17 -13.75 7.92 14.95
N SER A 18 -13.89 9.25 14.82
CA SER A 18 -14.80 10.04 15.67
C SER A 18 -16.29 9.71 15.47
N ARG A 19 -16.68 9.01 14.40
CA ARG A 19 -18.08 8.65 14.10
C ARG A 19 -18.41 7.17 14.27
N GLN A 20 -17.43 6.31 14.54
CA GLN A 20 -17.62 4.84 14.57
C GLN A 20 -17.86 4.26 15.98
N THR A 21 -18.17 5.09 16.97
CA THR A 21 -18.30 4.62 18.37
C THR A 21 -19.69 4.07 18.74
N ASN A 22 -20.77 4.33 17.98
CA ASN A 22 -22.11 4.08 18.55
C ASN A 22 -23.13 3.19 17.84
N ASP A 23 -23.13 2.91 16.53
CA ASP A 23 -24.32 2.17 16.02
C ASP A 23 -24.30 1.56 14.61
N ASN A 24 -23.24 0.83 14.18
CA ASN A 24 -23.35 0.03 12.94
C ASN A 24 -22.33 -1.13 12.88
N GLU A 25 -22.59 -2.18 13.66
CA GLU A 25 -22.10 -3.54 13.44
C GLU A 25 -22.68 -4.19 12.15
N ALA A 26 -22.86 -3.43 11.07
CA ALA A 26 -23.40 -3.97 9.82
C ALA A 26 -22.32 -4.77 9.06
N GLU A 27 -22.25 -6.08 9.33
CA GLU A 27 -21.70 -7.14 8.48
C GLU A 27 -20.29 -6.92 7.86
N LEU A 28 -19.26 -6.71 8.69
CA LEU A 28 -17.87 -6.92 8.27
C LEU A 28 -17.55 -8.41 8.18
N LYS A 29 -17.89 -9.06 7.06
CA LYS A 29 -17.47 -10.44 6.74
C LYS A 29 -15.96 -10.47 6.44
N ILE A 30 -15.12 -10.34 7.47
CA ILE A 30 -13.67 -10.54 7.39
C ILE A 30 -13.45 -12.02 7.07
N ARG A 31 -12.74 -12.31 5.97
CA ARG A 31 -12.51 -13.67 5.48
C ARG A 31 -11.02 -13.91 5.31
N TRP A 32 -10.60 -15.15 5.52
CA TRP A 32 -9.28 -15.62 5.11
C TRP A 32 -9.27 -15.89 3.60
N LEU A 33 -8.14 -15.61 2.95
CA LEU A 33 -7.94 -15.94 1.54
C LEU A 33 -7.66 -17.45 1.45
N PRO A 34 -8.44 -18.23 0.68
CA PRO A 34 -8.14 -19.64 0.50
C PRO A 34 -6.80 -19.77 -0.25
N LEU A 35 -5.96 -20.71 0.20
CA LEU A 35 -4.60 -20.95 -0.30
C LEU A 35 -4.46 -20.93 -1.84
N PRO A 36 -5.34 -21.56 -2.64
CA PRO A 36 -5.25 -21.49 -4.10
C PRO A 36 -5.40 -20.07 -4.65
N LYS A 37 -6.30 -19.25 -4.08
CA LYS A 37 -6.46 -17.84 -4.49
C LYS A 37 -5.30 -16.98 -4.02
N ALA A 38 -4.69 -17.30 -2.87
CA ALA A 38 -3.48 -16.63 -2.39
C ALA A 38 -2.31 -16.85 -3.33
N ILE A 39 -2.11 -18.09 -3.80
CA ILE A 39 -1.06 -18.43 -4.76
C ILE A 39 -1.30 -17.73 -6.11
N THR A 40 -2.55 -17.68 -6.60
CA THR A 40 -2.88 -16.92 -7.82
C THR A 40 -2.56 -15.44 -7.67
N TRP A 41 -2.94 -14.81 -6.55
CA TRP A 41 -2.62 -13.41 -6.28
C TRP A 41 -1.11 -13.17 -6.17
N LEU A 42 -0.39 -14.07 -5.51
CA LEU A 42 1.06 -13.99 -5.37
C LEU A 42 1.75 -14.13 -6.74
N ALA A 43 1.31 -15.06 -7.58
CA ALA A 43 1.80 -15.21 -8.95
C ALA A 43 1.52 -13.96 -9.80
N ILE A 44 0.32 -13.38 -9.70
CA ILE A 44 -0.01 -12.10 -10.37
C ILE A 44 0.91 -10.98 -9.88
N CYS A 45 1.16 -10.88 -8.57
CA CYS A 45 2.06 -9.88 -8.01
C CYS A 45 3.49 -10.06 -8.53
N VAL A 46 4.01 -11.28 -8.55
CA VAL A 46 5.37 -11.56 -9.05
C VAL A 46 5.51 -11.22 -10.53
N ILE A 47 4.53 -11.60 -11.36
CA ILE A 47 4.51 -11.27 -12.78
C ILE A 47 4.41 -9.74 -12.98
N ALA A 48 3.53 -9.07 -12.23
CA ALA A 48 3.36 -7.62 -12.29
C ALA A 48 4.62 -6.88 -11.83
N ILE A 49 5.32 -7.36 -10.80
CA ILE A 49 6.62 -6.82 -10.34
C ILE A 49 7.65 -6.97 -11.46
N GLY A 50 7.79 -8.16 -12.05
CA GLY A 50 8.73 -8.40 -13.14
C GLY A 50 8.47 -7.52 -14.37
N LEU A 51 7.20 -7.35 -14.75
CA LEU A 51 6.77 -6.42 -15.79
C LEU A 51 7.09 -4.97 -15.41
N MET A 52 6.70 -4.51 -14.22
CA MET A 52 6.97 -3.15 -13.75
C MET A 52 8.46 -2.83 -13.72
N THR A 53 9.30 -3.72 -13.18
CA THR A 53 10.75 -3.55 -13.16
C THR A 53 11.33 -3.44 -14.57
N ARG A 54 10.76 -4.16 -15.55
CA ARG A 54 11.19 -4.10 -16.95
C ARG A 54 10.73 -2.84 -17.69
N TYR A 55 9.59 -2.26 -17.31
CA TYR A 55 8.92 -1.14 -17.96
C TYR A 55 8.91 0.15 -17.12
N ILE A 56 9.75 0.25 -16.09
CA ILE A 56 9.71 1.40 -15.16
C ILE A 56 10.04 2.72 -15.88
N ASP A 57 11.08 2.73 -16.71
CA ASP A 57 11.52 3.92 -17.46
C ASP A 57 10.44 4.47 -18.40
N PRO A 58 9.80 3.67 -19.28
CA PRO A 58 8.74 4.18 -20.15
C PRO A 58 7.46 4.58 -19.38
N VAL A 59 7.10 3.87 -18.31
CA VAL A 59 5.93 4.20 -17.49
C VAL A 59 6.13 5.54 -16.78
N PHE A 60 7.30 5.75 -16.18
CA PHE A 60 7.63 6.99 -15.51
C PHE A 60 7.69 8.15 -16.52
N ALA A 61 8.28 7.94 -17.69
CA ALA A 61 8.31 8.94 -18.76
C ALA A 61 6.90 9.35 -19.24
N VAL A 62 5.97 8.40 -19.37
CA VAL A 62 4.56 8.69 -19.72
C VAL A 62 3.87 9.47 -18.60
N LEU A 63 4.00 9.03 -17.35
CA LEU A 63 3.44 9.73 -16.18
C LEU A 63 3.93 11.17 -16.08
N THR A 64 5.24 11.40 -16.24
CA THR A 64 5.84 12.74 -16.23
C THR A 64 5.28 13.60 -17.36
N ARG A 65 5.13 13.06 -18.58
CA ARG A 65 4.55 13.80 -19.72
C ARG A 65 3.10 14.19 -19.47
N VAL A 66 2.29 13.29 -18.92
CA VAL A 66 0.89 13.58 -18.57
C VAL A 66 0.81 14.66 -17.49
N ALA A 67 1.61 14.55 -16.43
CA ALA A 67 1.63 15.52 -15.34
C ALA A 67 2.08 16.92 -15.82
N VAL A 68 3.16 16.98 -16.63
CA VAL A 68 3.64 18.24 -17.23
C VAL A 68 2.59 18.81 -18.18
N GLY A 69 1.90 17.98 -18.97
CA GLY A 69 0.80 18.40 -19.84
C GLY A 69 -0.35 19.04 -19.07
N ILE A 70 -0.74 18.45 -17.93
CA ILE A 70 -1.76 19.03 -17.05
C ILE A 70 -1.30 20.38 -16.47
N MET A 71 -0.05 20.48 -16.00
CA MET A 71 0.49 21.74 -15.46
C MET A 71 0.58 22.85 -16.52
N GLN A 72 0.98 22.50 -17.74
CA GLN A 72 1.02 23.43 -18.87
C GLN A 72 -0.40 23.87 -19.28
N MET A 73 -1.38 22.97 -19.22
CA MET A 73 -2.79 23.30 -19.45
C MET A 73 -3.35 24.27 -18.38
N LEU A 74 -2.84 24.18 -17.14
CA LEU A 74 -3.15 25.10 -16.05
C LEU A 74 -2.31 26.40 -16.09
N GLY A 75 -1.50 26.61 -17.13
CA GLY A 75 -0.74 27.85 -17.36
C GLY A 75 0.63 27.92 -16.69
N LEU A 76 1.11 26.83 -16.07
CA LEU A 76 2.45 26.77 -15.47
C LEU A 76 3.48 26.28 -16.51
N GLN A 77 4.48 27.11 -16.82
CA GLN A 77 5.59 26.73 -17.69
C GLN A 77 6.60 25.85 -16.94
N VAL A 78 6.26 24.59 -16.77
CA VAL A 78 7.14 23.60 -16.14
C VAL A 78 8.02 22.95 -17.21
N THR A 79 9.33 23.11 -17.05
CA THR A 79 10.34 22.46 -17.89
C THR A 79 10.40 20.98 -17.54
N MET A 80 10.53 20.08 -18.52
CA MET A 80 10.68 18.65 -18.23
C MET A 80 11.89 18.42 -17.31
N PRO A 81 11.70 17.89 -16.09
CA PRO A 81 12.82 17.56 -15.22
C PRO A 81 13.59 16.38 -15.83
N VAL A 82 14.92 16.43 -15.74
CA VAL A 82 15.78 15.30 -16.12
C VAL A 82 15.50 14.15 -15.15
N LEU A 83 14.94 13.07 -15.67
CA LEU A 83 14.70 11.84 -14.93
C LEU A 83 16.05 11.23 -14.56
N GLN A 84 16.45 11.34 -13.30
CA GLN A 84 17.60 10.60 -12.79
C GLN A 84 17.21 9.12 -12.67
N PRO A 85 18.11 8.18 -13.04
CA PRO A 85 17.85 6.76 -12.86
C PRO A 85 17.51 6.48 -11.39
N ASP A 86 16.36 5.84 -11.14
CA ASP A 86 16.00 5.44 -9.79
C ASP A 86 17.10 4.55 -9.22
N ALA A 87 17.51 4.81 -7.98
CA ALA A 87 18.58 4.06 -7.34
C ALA A 87 18.19 2.60 -7.08
N PHE A 88 16.89 2.30 -6.97
CA PHE A 88 16.37 0.98 -6.59
C PHE A 88 15.06 0.60 -7.34
N PRO A 89 15.08 0.47 -8.68
CA PRO A 89 13.89 0.28 -9.51
C PRO A 89 13.11 -1.02 -9.20
N PHE A 90 13.80 -2.06 -8.70
CA PHE A 90 13.15 -3.28 -8.24
C PHE A 90 12.32 -3.04 -6.97
N TRP A 91 12.86 -2.31 -6.00
CA TRP A 91 12.18 -2.07 -4.72
C TRP A 91 10.99 -1.14 -4.89
N ASP A 92 11.08 -0.13 -5.76
CA ASP A 92 9.95 0.75 -6.08
C ASP A 92 8.83 0.01 -6.81
N ALA A 93 9.16 -0.83 -7.80
CA ALA A 93 8.19 -1.70 -8.46
C ALA A 93 7.50 -2.66 -7.46
N CYS A 94 8.27 -3.27 -6.55
CA CYS A 94 7.75 -4.12 -5.50
C CYS A 94 6.77 -3.36 -4.59
N MET A 95 7.17 -2.19 -4.10
CA MET A 95 6.32 -1.39 -3.21
C MET A 95 5.02 -0.98 -3.91
N MET A 96 5.09 -0.56 -5.18
CA MET A 96 3.90 -0.19 -5.95
C MET A 96 2.93 -1.37 -6.12
N VAL A 97 3.42 -2.52 -6.59
CA VAL A 97 2.56 -3.69 -6.86
C VAL A 97 2.00 -4.26 -5.57
N LEU A 98 2.82 -4.40 -4.52
CA LEU A 98 2.36 -4.87 -3.21
C LEU A 98 1.33 -3.91 -2.60
N SER A 99 1.48 -2.59 -2.78
CA SER A 99 0.51 -1.60 -2.30
C SER A 99 -0.82 -1.71 -3.03
N ILE A 100 -0.81 -1.90 -4.35
CA ILE A 100 -2.03 -2.13 -5.14
C ILE A 100 -2.72 -3.42 -4.68
N ALA A 101 -1.95 -4.51 -4.54
CA ALA A 101 -2.47 -5.78 -4.05
C ALA A 101 -3.08 -5.62 -2.65
N ALA A 102 -2.39 -4.94 -1.73
CA ALA A 102 -2.87 -4.63 -0.40
C ALA A 102 -4.20 -3.86 -0.47
N MET A 103 -4.30 -2.77 -1.24
CA MET A 103 -5.56 -2.03 -1.38
C MET A 103 -6.72 -2.86 -1.92
N ILE A 104 -6.45 -3.77 -2.86
CA ILE A 104 -7.48 -4.66 -3.39
C ILE A 104 -7.91 -5.67 -2.32
N LEU A 105 -6.98 -6.26 -1.58
CA LEU A 105 -7.28 -7.18 -0.47
C LEU A 105 -8.00 -6.47 0.67
N MET A 106 -7.66 -5.21 0.96
CA MET A 106 -8.31 -4.36 1.95
C MET A 106 -9.78 -4.13 1.58
N THR A 107 -10.04 -3.78 0.31
CA THR A 107 -11.39 -3.57 -0.22
C THR A 107 -12.22 -4.86 -0.17
N ARG A 108 -11.56 -6.02 -0.36
CA ARG A 108 -12.20 -7.33 -0.25
C ARG A 108 -12.23 -7.91 1.17
N LYS A 109 -11.82 -7.14 2.19
CA LYS A 109 -11.82 -7.50 3.62
C LYS A 109 -11.05 -8.80 3.94
N TYR A 110 -9.92 -9.00 3.28
CA TYR A 110 -8.99 -10.10 3.57
C TYR A 110 -8.00 -9.73 4.68
N VAL A 111 -7.73 -10.68 5.59
CA VAL A 111 -6.79 -10.51 6.70
C VAL A 111 -5.36 -10.32 6.19
N GLU A 112 -5.03 -10.97 5.07
CA GLU A 112 -3.71 -10.96 4.43
C GLU A 112 -3.30 -9.57 3.94
N ASN A 113 -4.26 -8.65 3.73
CA ASN A 113 -3.98 -7.24 3.48
C ASN A 113 -3.01 -6.66 4.52
N TRP A 114 -3.26 -6.93 5.80
CA TRP A 114 -2.44 -6.38 6.89
C TRP A 114 -1.01 -6.92 6.87
N LEU A 115 -0.83 -8.18 6.45
CA LEU A 115 0.52 -8.76 6.28
C LEU A 115 1.27 -8.06 5.14
N LEU A 116 0.60 -7.76 4.03
CA LEU A 116 1.20 -6.98 2.94
C LEU A 116 1.60 -5.58 3.41
N TRP A 117 0.77 -4.89 4.20
CA TRP A 117 1.11 -3.59 4.79
C TRP A 117 2.31 -3.64 5.71
N VAL A 118 2.43 -4.68 6.55
CA VAL A 118 3.61 -4.88 7.40
C VAL A 118 4.86 -5.04 6.55
N ILE A 119 4.82 -5.86 5.50
CA ILE A 119 5.97 -6.07 4.60
C ILE A 119 6.38 -4.75 3.92
N ILE A 120 5.42 -4.01 3.35
CA ILE A 120 5.67 -2.73 2.68
C ILE A 120 6.30 -1.72 3.64
N ASN A 121 5.75 -1.59 4.85
CA ASN A 121 6.25 -0.65 5.83
C ASN A 121 7.67 -1.04 6.30
N VAL A 122 7.95 -2.31 6.56
CA VAL A 122 9.30 -2.77 6.95
C VAL A 122 10.33 -2.48 5.86
N ILE A 123 10.00 -2.76 4.59
CA ILE A 123 10.86 -2.43 3.45
C ILE A 123 11.11 -0.92 3.40
N SER A 124 10.04 -0.12 3.57
CA SER A 124 10.13 1.35 3.57
C SER A 124 11.03 1.86 4.69
N VAL A 125 10.90 1.33 5.92
CA VAL A 125 11.77 1.68 7.06
C VAL A 125 13.23 1.47 6.71
N VAL A 126 13.58 0.30 6.15
CA VAL A 126 14.97 -0.04 5.80
C VAL A 126 15.51 0.91 4.72
N ILE A 127 14.75 1.14 3.65
CA ILE A 127 15.17 2.03 2.55
C ILE A 127 15.38 3.46 3.06
N PHE A 128 14.42 4.01 3.81
CA PHE A 128 14.54 5.38 4.32
C PHE A 128 15.62 5.53 5.38
N ALA A 129 15.88 4.50 6.19
CA ALA A 129 16.99 4.48 7.13
C ALA A 129 18.35 4.49 6.40
N LEU A 130 18.49 3.70 5.32
CA LEU A 130 19.70 3.70 4.49
C LEU A 130 19.90 5.02 3.74
N GLN A 131 18.81 5.70 3.35
CA GLN A 131 18.86 7.03 2.73
C GLN A 131 19.13 8.17 3.74
N GLY A 132 19.24 7.87 5.04
CA GLY A 132 19.45 8.86 6.09
C GLY A 132 18.22 9.72 6.41
N VAL A 133 17.05 9.37 5.88
CA VAL A 133 15.78 10.09 6.08
C VAL A 133 15.05 9.49 7.29
N TYR A 134 15.60 9.74 8.49
CA TYR A 134 15.11 9.13 9.72
C TYR A 134 13.66 9.45 10.05
N ALA A 135 13.19 10.66 9.73
CA ALA A 135 11.80 11.07 9.97
C ALA A 135 10.79 10.16 9.25
N MET A 136 11.04 9.85 7.96
CA MET A 136 10.19 8.94 7.19
C MET A 136 10.28 7.52 7.76
N SER A 137 11.49 7.05 8.10
CA SER A 137 11.66 5.72 8.68
C SER A 137 10.87 5.55 9.99
N LEU A 138 10.78 6.59 10.82
CA LEU A 138 10.02 6.57 12.07
C LEU A 138 8.51 6.51 11.80
N GLU A 139 8.01 7.29 10.83
CA GLU A 139 6.60 7.25 10.41
C GLU A 139 6.20 5.83 9.97
N TYR A 140 6.97 5.21 9.07
CA TYR A 140 6.71 3.85 8.61
C TYR A 140 6.83 2.80 9.73
N LEU A 141 7.69 3.03 10.71
CA LEU A 141 7.81 2.17 11.88
C LEU A 141 6.54 2.23 12.74
N ILE A 142 5.97 3.42 12.96
CA ILE A 142 4.67 3.59 13.63
C ILE A 142 3.55 2.90 12.83
N LEU A 143 3.51 3.13 11.51
CA LEU A 143 2.54 2.47 10.61
C LEU A 143 2.67 0.94 10.65
N THR A 144 3.88 0.41 10.82
CA THR A 144 4.10 -1.03 11.02
C THR A 144 3.42 -1.53 12.28
N PHE A 145 3.54 -0.82 13.40
CA PHE A 145 2.85 -1.18 14.64
C PHE A 145 1.33 -1.16 14.49
N ILE A 146 0.79 -0.15 13.82
CA ILE A 146 -0.64 -0.06 13.53
C ILE A 146 -1.08 -1.25 12.66
N ALA A 147 -0.33 -1.56 11.60
CA ALA A 147 -0.65 -2.67 10.72
C ALA A 147 -0.60 -4.03 11.45
N VAL A 148 0.37 -4.23 12.35
CA VAL A 148 0.45 -5.41 13.21
C VAL A 148 -0.76 -5.50 14.14
N ASN A 149 -1.16 -4.40 14.78
CA ASN A 149 -2.34 -4.39 15.66
C ASN A 149 -3.64 -4.62 14.86
N GLY A 150 -3.79 -4.01 13.69
CA GLY A 150 -4.90 -4.24 12.77
C GLY A 150 -4.99 -5.70 12.32
N SER A 151 -3.83 -6.32 12.04
CA SER A 151 -3.75 -7.75 11.72
C SER A 151 -4.28 -8.62 12.86
N ARG A 152 -3.86 -8.34 14.10
CA ARG A 152 -4.29 -9.09 15.30
C ARG A 152 -5.79 -8.96 15.54
N MET A 153 -6.32 -7.74 15.42
CA MET A 153 -7.76 -7.48 15.55
C MET A 153 -8.56 -8.29 14.52
N TRP A 154 -8.16 -8.25 13.25
CA TRP A 154 -8.86 -8.96 12.17
C TRP A 154 -8.73 -10.48 12.27
N VAL A 155 -7.58 -11.00 12.72
CA VAL A 155 -7.38 -12.43 13.01
C VAL A 155 -8.33 -12.89 14.11
N ASN A 156 -8.46 -12.12 15.19
CA ASN A 156 -9.34 -12.45 16.30
C ASN A 156 -10.81 -12.43 15.85
N SER A 157 -11.25 -11.39 15.13
CA SER A 157 -12.61 -11.32 14.58
C SER A 157 -12.93 -12.43 13.58
N ALA A 158 -11.96 -12.90 12.80
CA ALA A 158 -12.14 -14.02 11.87
C ALA A 158 -12.22 -15.37 12.60
N ARG A 159 -11.45 -15.55 13.69
CA ARG A 159 -11.47 -16.74 14.54
C ARG A 159 -12.77 -16.91 15.32
N GLU A 160 -13.29 -15.83 15.90
CA GLU A 160 -14.56 -15.83 16.65
C GLU A 160 -15.75 -16.25 15.77
N ARG A 161 -15.67 -16.04 14.45
CA ARG A 161 -16.70 -16.37 13.48
C ARG A 161 -16.49 -17.73 12.77
N GLY A 162 -15.55 -18.55 13.25
CA GLY A 162 -15.33 -19.91 12.74
C GLY A 162 -14.61 -20.00 11.38
N SER A 163 -14.12 -18.89 10.82
CA SER A 163 -13.29 -18.92 9.61
C SER A 163 -11.86 -19.31 9.99
N ARG A 164 -11.53 -20.60 9.83
CA ARG A 164 -10.14 -21.05 9.96
C ARG A 164 -9.36 -20.62 8.73
N ALA A 165 -8.16 -20.08 8.97
CA ALA A 165 -7.13 -20.08 7.94
C ALA A 165 -6.97 -21.53 7.46
N LEU A 166 -7.05 -21.76 6.15
CA LEU A 166 -6.78 -23.07 5.53
C LEU A 166 -7.85 -24.16 5.73
N SER A 167 -9.15 -23.83 5.76
CA SER A 167 -10.16 -24.89 5.54
C SER A 167 -10.21 -25.25 4.05
N HIS A 168 -9.89 -26.52 3.78
CA HIS A 168 -9.88 -27.19 2.48
C HIS A 168 -11.01 -26.81 1.52
#